data_AF-A0A382JQ62-F1
#
_entry.id   AF-A0A382JQ62-F1
#
_cell.length_a   1.000
_cell.length_b   1.000
_cell.length_c   1.000
_cell.angle_alpha   90.00
_cell.angle_beta   90.00
_cell.angle_gamma   90.00
#
_symmetry.space_group_name_H-M   'P 1'
#
loop_
_entity.id
_entity.type
_entity.pdbx_description
1 polymer ?
#
loop_
_entity_poly.entity_id
_entity_poly.type
_entity_poly.pdbx_seq_one_letter_code
_entity_poly.pdbx_strand_id
1 'polypeptide(L)'
;MTPIKSKYDFWIIFSILLFQSAIILYPGWRVDDAAFFLFRLKNNLFGNAIGGFSLDNPSERFIPFYYFGYQLISFLSFKPFFFFFYNFFLSLATLILLQIIRIKLNLKFWHVFIFLVFVPGYADSFYQIVNPEKELILFWCLFIFTIITLLENKSNKHRMNILMFISFPLIIFSFFLKETTFIILSTFCLSFLVLNSNVLSFPTQKIRIDYKLKYILYIGLMLSFSYLVLYFIFTNSAPDKEGYHYLLTPADTLVSRI
;
A
#
# COMPACT_ATOMS: atom_id res chain seq x y z
N MET A 1 -31.40 -3.45 9.61
CA MET A 1 -30.84 -4.79 9.29
C MET A 1 -31.87 -5.50 8.43
N THR A 2 -31.74 -5.46 7.12
CA THR A 2 -32.47 -6.42 6.25
C THR A 2 -31.60 -7.66 6.18
N PRO A 3 -32.08 -8.84 6.64
CA PRO A 3 -31.32 -10.07 6.51
C PRO A 3 -31.15 -10.32 5.02
N ILE A 4 -29.90 -10.37 4.58
CA ILE A 4 -29.59 -10.57 3.18
C ILE A 4 -29.93 -12.04 2.88
N LYS A 5 -30.78 -12.27 1.87
CA LYS A 5 -31.25 -13.61 1.50
C LYS A 5 -30.07 -14.38 0.88
N SER A 6 -29.56 -15.36 1.63
CA SER A 6 -28.34 -16.15 1.39
C SER A 6 -28.12 -16.68 -0.04
N LYS A 7 -29.18 -16.87 -0.83
CA LYS A 7 -29.09 -17.37 -2.20
C LYS A 7 -28.43 -16.35 -3.14
N TYR A 8 -28.79 -15.07 -3.06
CA TYR A 8 -28.28 -14.04 -3.98
C TYR A 8 -26.85 -13.62 -3.65
N ASP A 9 -26.47 -13.66 -2.37
CA ASP A 9 -25.10 -13.35 -1.93
C ASP A 9 -24.08 -14.32 -2.49
N PHE A 10 -24.41 -15.63 -2.49
CA PHE A 10 -23.54 -16.65 -3.05
C PHE A 10 -23.31 -16.43 -4.55
N TRP A 11 -24.37 -16.14 -5.32
CA TRP A 11 -24.25 -15.88 -6.76
C TRP A 11 -23.45 -14.62 -7.05
N ILE A 12 -23.55 -13.59 -6.22
CA ILE A 12 -22.77 -12.36 -6.36
C ILE A 12 -21.29 -12.62 -6.03
N ILE A 13 -21.00 -13.30 -4.93
CA ILE A 13 -19.62 -13.69 -4.57
C ILE A 13 -19.01 -14.58 -5.65
N PHE A 14 -19.76 -15.55 -6.16
CA PHE A 14 -19.33 -16.42 -7.25
C PHE A 14 -19.06 -15.63 -8.54
N SER A 15 -19.94 -14.68 -8.90
CA SER A 15 -19.74 -13.82 -10.07
C SER A 15 -18.50 -12.93 -9.93
N ILE A 16 -18.21 -12.44 -8.72
CA ILE A 16 -16.99 -11.68 -8.43
C ILE A 16 -15.76 -12.58 -8.55
N LEU A 17 -15.80 -13.80 -8.01
CA LEU A 17 -14.71 -14.77 -8.16
C LEU A 17 -14.45 -15.12 -9.63
N LEU A 18 -15.51 -15.28 -10.42
CA LEU A 18 -15.45 -15.58 -11.85
C LEU A 18 -14.93 -14.37 -12.65
N PHE A 19 -15.29 -13.15 -12.26
CA PHE A 19 -14.73 -11.94 -12.88
C PHE A 19 -13.26 -11.74 -12.49
N GLN A 20 -12.90 -11.98 -11.23
CA GLN A 20 -11.53 -11.91 -10.73
C GLN A 20 -10.63 -12.99 -11.35
N SER A 21 -11.17 -14.17 -11.70
CA SER A 21 -10.39 -15.18 -12.43
C SER A 21 -10.03 -14.72 -13.85
N ALA A 22 -10.69 -13.68 -14.39
CA ALA A 22 -10.23 -13.03 -15.61
C ALA A 22 -8.82 -12.43 -15.47
N ILE A 23 -8.32 -12.13 -14.26
CA ILE A 23 -6.89 -11.81 -14.02
C ILE A 23 -5.98 -12.91 -14.53
N ILE A 24 -6.40 -14.17 -14.41
CA ILE A 24 -5.63 -15.35 -14.84
C ILE A 24 -5.65 -15.48 -16.36
N LEU A 25 -6.72 -14.99 -17.00
CA LEU A 25 -6.99 -15.18 -18.44
C LEU A 25 -6.61 -13.98 -19.29
N TYR A 26 -6.63 -12.77 -18.73
CA TYR A 26 -6.36 -11.53 -19.45
C TYR A 26 -5.10 -10.86 -18.91
N PRO A 27 -3.94 -11.14 -19.51
CA PRO A 27 -2.74 -10.40 -19.19
C PRO A 27 -2.93 -8.96 -19.71
N GLY A 28 -2.92 -7.96 -18.82
CA GLY A 28 -2.80 -6.57 -19.27
C GLY A 28 -1.42 -6.35 -19.88
N TRP A 29 -1.32 -6.27 -21.21
CA TRP A 29 -0.05 -6.04 -21.92
C TRP A 29 0.14 -4.54 -22.12
N ARG A 30 0.88 -3.90 -21.22
CA ARG A 30 1.78 -2.82 -21.64
C ARG A 30 3.19 -3.42 -21.65
N VAL A 31 3.63 -3.75 -22.87
CA VAL A 31 4.83 -4.55 -23.13
C VAL A 31 6.08 -3.88 -22.57
N ASP A 32 6.16 -2.55 -22.64
CA ASP A 32 7.41 -1.84 -22.40
C ASP A 32 7.84 -1.86 -20.92
N ASP A 33 6.93 -1.53 -20.00
CA ASP A 33 7.22 -1.53 -18.57
C ASP A 33 7.34 -2.96 -18.01
N ALA A 34 6.37 -3.84 -18.34
CA ALA A 34 6.34 -5.20 -17.81
C ALA A 34 7.53 -6.05 -18.28
N ALA A 35 7.98 -5.89 -19.54
CA ALA A 35 9.12 -6.64 -20.06
C ALA A 35 10.44 -6.23 -19.39
N PHE A 36 10.65 -4.93 -19.15
CA PHE A 36 11.80 -4.44 -18.40
C PHE A 36 11.85 -5.04 -16.98
N PHE A 37 10.71 -5.10 -16.30
CA PHE A 37 10.64 -5.69 -14.97
C PHE A 37 10.84 -7.21 -14.96
N LEU A 38 10.22 -7.93 -15.88
CA LEU A 38 10.43 -9.38 -16.01
C LEU A 38 11.90 -9.71 -16.32
N PHE A 39 12.56 -8.91 -17.17
CA PHE A 39 13.99 -9.06 -17.43
C PHE A 39 14.83 -8.91 -16.14
N ARG A 40 14.55 -7.89 -15.33
CA ARG A 40 15.22 -7.69 -14.03
C ARG A 40 14.93 -8.85 -13.06
N LEU A 41 13.67 -9.27 -12.94
CA LEU A 41 13.28 -10.39 -12.06
C LEU A 41 13.97 -11.69 -12.45
N LYS A 42 14.25 -11.91 -13.74
CA LYS A 42 14.94 -13.10 -14.24
C LYS A 42 16.46 -13.04 -14.07
N ASN A 43 17.05 -11.90 -14.41
CA ASN A 43 18.50 -11.79 -14.59
C ASN A 43 19.22 -11.07 -13.45
N ASN A 44 18.48 -10.35 -12.59
CA ASN A 44 19.04 -9.57 -11.48
C ASN A 44 18.16 -9.71 -10.23
N LEU A 45 17.87 -10.95 -9.85
CA LEU A 45 16.99 -11.28 -8.74
C LEU A 45 17.63 -10.86 -7.40
N PHE A 46 16.92 -10.07 -6.59
CA PHE A 46 17.44 -9.31 -5.44
C PHE A 46 18.58 -8.32 -5.76
N GLY A 47 19.08 -8.29 -6.99
CA GLY A 47 20.12 -7.36 -7.41
C GLY A 47 19.55 -5.96 -7.61
N ASN A 48 20.33 -4.96 -7.24
CA ASN A 48 19.91 -3.55 -7.11
C ASN A 48 18.73 -3.28 -6.15
N ALA A 49 18.09 -4.28 -5.53
CA ALA A 49 17.18 -4.06 -4.39
C ALA A 49 17.93 -3.50 -3.18
N ILE A 50 19.23 -3.83 -3.06
CA ILE A 50 20.18 -3.20 -2.13
C ILE A 50 21.14 -2.25 -2.88
N GLY A 51 21.36 -2.44 -4.18
CA GLY A 51 22.22 -1.57 -4.99
C GLY A 51 21.67 -0.14 -5.21
N GLY A 52 20.36 0.08 -5.14
CA GLY A 52 19.79 1.43 -5.05
C GLY A 52 19.99 2.11 -3.68
N PHE A 53 20.47 1.35 -2.69
CA PHE A 53 20.98 1.84 -1.40
C PHE A 53 22.51 1.89 -1.34
N SER A 54 23.22 1.79 -2.47
CA SER A 54 24.64 2.14 -2.46
C SER A 54 24.76 3.65 -2.69
N LEU A 55 25.52 4.31 -1.81
CA LEU A 55 25.95 5.70 -2.04
C LEU A 55 26.73 5.84 -3.36
N ASP A 56 27.34 4.74 -3.81
CA ASP A 56 28.20 4.68 -4.97
C ASP A 56 27.43 4.58 -6.31
N ASN A 57 26.14 4.19 -6.30
CA ASN A 57 25.35 4.04 -7.52
C ASN A 57 23.84 4.30 -7.26
N PRO A 58 23.46 5.56 -6.95
CA PRO A 58 22.11 5.90 -6.53
C PRO A 58 21.08 5.59 -7.64
N SER A 59 19.98 4.92 -7.28
CA SER A 59 18.86 4.75 -8.21
C SER A 59 18.09 6.05 -8.37
N GLU A 60 17.59 6.32 -9.58
CA GLU A 60 16.78 7.52 -9.88
C GLU A 60 15.57 7.72 -8.95
N ARG A 61 15.05 6.64 -8.35
CA ARG A 61 13.95 6.68 -7.38
C ARG A 61 14.32 5.92 -6.10
N PHE A 62 13.87 6.44 -4.96
CA PHE A 62 14.06 5.83 -3.64
C PHE A 62 12.96 4.79 -3.37
N ILE A 63 13.13 3.59 -3.94
CA ILE A 63 12.16 2.49 -3.78
C ILE A 63 12.86 1.21 -3.28
N PRO A 64 13.10 1.14 -1.97
CA PRO A 64 13.84 0.06 -1.32
C PRO A 64 13.37 -1.38 -1.59
N PHE A 65 12.06 -1.61 -1.48
CA PHE A 65 11.44 -2.93 -1.56
C PHE A 65 10.71 -3.12 -2.88
N TYR A 66 11.25 -2.52 -3.93
CA TYR A 66 10.61 -2.53 -5.24
C TYR A 66 10.37 -3.96 -5.74
N TYR A 67 9.09 -4.33 -5.83
CA TYR A 67 8.63 -5.67 -6.25
C TYR A 67 9.08 -6.83 -5.35
N PHE A 68 9.21 -6.61 -4.05
CA PHE A 68 9.68 -7.64 -3.11
C PHE A 68 8.94 -8.98 -3.24
N GLY A 69 7.60 -8.98 -3.27
CA GLY A 69 6.83 -10.21 -3.44
C GLY A 69 7.07 -10.92 -4.77
N TYR A 70 7.26 -10.17 -5.85
CA TYR A 70 7.63 -10.75 -7.15
C TYR A 70 9.05 -11.28 -7.22
N GLN A 71 9.99 -10.66 -6.50
CA GLN A 71 11.33 -11.21 -6.36
C GLN A 71 11.26 -12.58 -5.67
N LEU A 72 10.44 -12.72 -4.63
CA LEU A 72 10.20 -14.02 -3.96
C LEU A 72 9.55 -15.05 -4.90
N ILE A 73 8.56 -14.65 -5.70
CA ILE A 73 7.92 -15.56 -6.66
C ILE A 73 8.90 -15.97 -7.74
N SER A 74 9.64 -15.01 -8.31
CA SER A 74 10.66 -15.25 -9.32
C SER A 74 11.74 -16.21 -8.80
N PHE A 75 12.09 -16.10 -7.51
CA PHE A 75 13.07 -16.96 -6.86
C PHE A 75 12.59 -18.42 -6.79
N LEU A 76 11.29 -18.61 -6.53
CA LEU A 76 10.68 -19.94 -6.49
C LEU A 76 10.40 -20.49 -7.90
N SER A 77 9.85 -19.66 -8.79
CA SER A 77 9.53 -20.03 -10.17
C SER A 77 9.29 -18.82 -11.07
N PHE A 78 9.92 -18.82 -12.24
CA PHE A 78 9.74 -17.79 -13.26
C PHE A 78 8.58 -18.07 -14.24
N LYS A 79 7.67 -19.01 -13.94
CA LYS A 79 6.55 -19.31 -14.85
C LYS A 79 5.45 -18.24 -14.72
N PRO A 80 4.92 -17.68 -15.83
CA PRO A 80 3.87 -16.65 -15.79
C PRO A 80 2.66 -17.01 -14.92
N PHE A 81 2.29 -18.29 -14.90
CA PHE A 81 1.21 -18.82 -14.07
C PHE A 81 1.32 -18.42 -12.60
N PHE A 82 2.52 -18.48 -12.00
CA PHE A 82 2.69 -18.14 -10.58
C PHE A 82 2.57 -16.63 -10.31
N PHE A 83 2.97 -15.80 -11.27
CA PHE A 83 2.77 -14.35 -11.19
C PHE A 83 1.27 -13.99 -11.20
N PHE A 84 0.48 -14.59 -12.09
CA PHE A 84 -0.98 -14.38 -12.11
C PHE A 84 -1.66 -14.93 -10.86
N PHE A 85 -1.24 -16.10 -10.39
CA PHE A 85 -1.81 -16.72 -9.20
C PHE A 85 -1.55 -15.88 -7.95
N TYR A 86 -0.35 -15.31 -7.84
CA TYR A 86 -0.04 -14.34 -6.80
C TYR A 86 -0.90 -13.08 -6.88
N ASN A 87 -1.03 -12.51 -8.08
CA ASN A 87 -1.86 -11.33 -8.31
C ASN A 87 -3.31 -11.57 -7.91
N PHE A 88 -3.85 -12.72 -8.29
CA PHE A 88 -5.20 -13.16 -7.94
C PHE A 88 -5.37 -13.29 -6.43
N PHE A 89 -4.42 -13.92 -5.73
CA PHE A 89 -4.50 -14.05 -4.28
C PHE A 89 -4.41 -12.72 -3.55
N LEU A 90 -3.50 -11.83 -3.98
CA LEU A 90 -3.42 -10.49 -3.42
C LEU A 90 -4.72 -9.72 -3.64
N SER A 91 -5.26 -9.77 -4.86
CA SER A 91 -6.54 -9.17 -5.21
C SER A 91 -7.66 -9.65 -4.27
N LEU A 92 -7.83 -10.96 -4.15
CA LEU A 92 -8.84 -11.54 -3.25
C LEU A 92 -8.62 -11.16 -1.78
N ALA A 93 -7.38 -11.24 -1.30
CA ALA A 93 -7.05 -10.88 0.07
C ALA A 93 -7.40 -9.41 0.36
N THR A 94 -7.12 -8.50 -0.58
CA THR A 94 -7.47 -7.08 -0.42
C THR A 94 -8.98 -6.87 -0.34
N LEU A 95 -9.78 -7.51 -1.21
CA LEU A 95 -11.23 -7.37 -1.21
C LEU A 95 -11.86 -7.95 0.07
N ILE A 96 -11.41 -9.12 0.50
CA ILE A 96 -11.88 -9.75 1.74
C ILE A 96 -11.57 -8.84 2.93
N LEU A 97 -10.35 -8.32 3.00
CA LEU A 97 -9.91 -7.47 4.10
C LEU A 97 -10.68 -6.15 4.14
N LEU A 98 -10.89 -5.52 2.98
CA LEU A 98 -11.71 -4.32 2.85
C LEU A 98 -13.17 -4.57 3.27
N GLN A 99 -13.73 -5.73 2.93
CA GLN A 99 -15.07 -6.11 3.39
C GLN A 99 -15.13 -6.28 4.90
N ILE A 100 -14.11 -6.88 5.53
CA ILE A 100 -14.01 -7.01 6.99
C ILE A 100 -13.93 -5.63 7.65
N ILE A 101 -13.08 -4.74 7.14
CA ILE A 101 -12.95 -3.34 7.59
C ILE A 101 -14.31 -2.65 7.54
N ARG A 102 -15.04 -2.79 6.44
CA ARG A 102 -16.38 -2.23 6.28
C ARG A 102 -17.35 -2.73 7.33
N ILE A 103 -17.39 -4.04 7.57
CA ILE A 103 -18.26 -4.63 8.59
C ILE A 103 -17.93 -4.03 9.96
N LYS A 104 -16.64 -3.90 10.29
CA LYS A 104 -16.20 -3.26 11.55
C LYS A 104 -16.58 -1.79 11.66
N LEU A 105 -16.54 -1.05 10.55
CA LEU A 105 -16.94 0.36 10.49
C LEU A 105 -18.46 0.57 10.37
N ASN A 106 -19.27 -0.50 10.31
CA ASN A 106 -20.72 -0.44 10.10
C ASN A 106 -21.14 0.41 8.87
N LEU A 107 -20.35 0.41 7.79
CA LEU A 107 -20.69 1.20 6.60
C LEU A 107 -21.91 0.61 5.88
N LYS A 108 -22.94 1.43 5.65
CA LYS A 108 -24.24 0.97 5.11
C LYS A 108 -24.14 0.37 3.71
N PHE A 109 -23.29 0.92 2.85
CA PHE A 109 -23.23 0.52 1.44
C PHE A 109 -22.23 -0.62 1.20
N TRP A 110 -22.74 -1.84 1.00
CA TRP A 110 -21.91 -3.03 0.81
C TRP A 110 -21.36 -3.18 -0.62
N HIS A 111 -22.04 -2.61 -1.61
CA HIS A 111 -21.66 -2.74 -3.02
C HIS A 111 -20.38 -1.95 -3.37
N VAL A 112 -19.86 -1.05 -2.52
CA VAL A 112 -18.62 -0.28 -2.79
C VAL A 112 -17.50 -1.23 -3.24
N PHE A 113 -17.36 -2.38 -2.61
CA PHE A 113 -16.26 -3.32 -2.88
C PHE A 113 -16.43 -4.09 -4.19
N ILE A 114 -17.67 -4.24 -4.67
CA ILE A 114 -17.95 -4.77 -6.00
C ILE A 114 -17.51 -3.74 -7.04
N PHE A 115 -17.87 -2.47 -6.82
CA PHE A 115 -17.47 -1.40 -7.73
C PHE A 115 -15.95 -1.21 -7.78
N LEU A 116 -15.23 -1.45 -6.68
CA LEU A 116 -13.77 -1.39 -6.66
C LEU A 116 -13.14 -2.34 -7.69
N VAL A 117 -13.73 -3.52 -7.93
CA VAL A 117 -13.23 -4.46 -8.96
C VAL A 117 -13.25 -3.86 -10.36
N PHE A 118 -14.22 -2.97 -10.63
CA PHE A 118 -14.41 -2.32 -11.92
C PHE A 118 -13.73 -0.95 -12.00
N VAL A 119 -13.09 -0.48 -10.92
CA VAL A 119 -12.31 0.75 -10.95
C VAL A 119 -11.06 0.50 -11.81
N PRO A 120 -10.80 1.30 -12.86
CA PRO A 120 -9.65 1.11 -13.74
C PRO A 120 -8.32 1.00 -12.97
N GLY A 121 -8.13 1.80 -11.93
CA GLY A 121 -6.93 1.72 -11.08
C GLY A 121 -6.78 0.37 -10.36
N TYR A 122 -7.87 -0.25 -9.91
CA TYR A 122 -7.81 -1.59 -9.32
C TYR A 122 -7.46 -2.63 -10.38
N ALA A 123 -8.08 -2.53 -11.56
CA ALA A 123 -7.78 -3.40 -12.68
C ALA A 123 -6.30 -3.27 -13.09
N ASP A 124 -5.78 -2.06 -13.22
CA ASP A 124 -4.39 -1.79 -13.56
C ASP A 124 -3.41 -2.34 -12.50
N SER A 125 -3.72 -2.19 -11.21
CA SER A 125 -2.84 -2.72 -10.15
C SER A 125 -2.81 -4.26 -10.10
N PHE A 126 -3.94 -4.93 -10.29
CA PHE A 126 -4.04 -6.39 -10.07
C PHE A 126 -4.02 -7.25 -11.34
N TYR A 127 -4.47 -6.74 -12.49
CA TYR A 127 -4.59 -7.52 -13.74
C TYR A 127 -3.30 -7.43 -14.59
N GLN A 128 -2.42 -6.48 -14.29
CA GLN A 128 -1.07 -6.44 -14.87
C GLN A 128 -0.17 -7.51 -14.25
N ILE A 129 0.65 -8.16 -15.09
CA ILE A 129 1.56 -9.25 -14.70
C ILE A 129 2.48 -8.79 -13.56
N VAL A 130 3.11 -7.63 -13.73
CA VAL A 130 4.02 -7.02 -12.77
C VAL A 130 3.58 -5.58 -12.51
N ASN A 131 3.18 -5.27 -11.28
CA ASN A 131 2.85 -3.92 -10.83
C ASN A 131 3.17 -3.78 -9.32
N PRO A 132 3.94 -2.78 -8.87
CA PRO A 132 4.43 -2.72 -7.48
C PRO A 132 3.36 -2.25 -6.49
N GLU A 133 2.27 -1.66 -6.98
CA GLU A 133 1.27 -0.99 -6.16
C GLU A 133 0.33 -1.97 -5.44
N LYS A 134 0.22 -3.20 -5.93
CA LYS A 134 -0.69 -4.21 -5.35
C LYS A 134 -0.31 -4.62 -3.92
N GLU A 135 0.98 -4.81 -3.67
CA GLU A 135 1.49 -5.16 -2.33
C GLU A 135 1.28 -4.00 -1.38
N LEU A 136 1.51 -2.78 -1.86
CA LEU A 136 1.27 -1.55 -1.13
C LEU A 136 -0.21 -1.43 -0.71
N ILE A 137 -1.15 -1.65 -1.62
CA ILE A 137 -2.59 -1.63 -1.32
C ILE A 137 -2.93 -2.65 -0.24
N LEU A 138 -2.41 -3.87 -0.32
CA LEU A 138 -2.64 -4.90 0.70
C LEU A 138 -2.09 -4.48 2.07
N PHE A 139 -0.85 -3.99 2.14
CA PHE A 139 -0.25 -3.56 3.41
C PHE A 139 -1.00 -2.39 4.04
N TRP A 140 -1.48 -1.44 3.24
CA TRP A 140 -2.35 -0.37 3.71
C TRP A 140 -3.69 -0.90 4.25
N CYS A 141 -4.30 -1.86 3.56
CA CYS A 141 -5.52 -2.49 4.06
C CYS A 141 -5.27 -3.22 5.39
N LEU A 142 -4.15 -3.93 5.53
CA LEU A 142 -3.77 -4.60 6.78
C LEU A 142 -3.55 -3.59 7.90
N PHE A 143 -2.83 -2.50 7.60
CA PHE A 143 -2.60 -1.42 8.54
C PHE A 143 -3.92 -0.79 9.02
N ILE A 144 -4.80 -0.40 8.10
CA ILE A 144 -6.12 0.16 8.43
C ILE A 144 -6.94 -0.82 9.27
N PHE A 145 -6.94 -2.11 8.92
CA PHE A 145 -7.60 -3.13 9.71
C PHE A 145 -7.05 -3.19 11.14
N THR A 146 -5.74 -3.12 11.35
CA THR A 146 -5.16 -3.09 12.71
C THR A 146 -5.61 -1.87 13.50
N ILE A 147 -5.60 -0.67 12.89
CA ILE A 147 -6.03 0.58 13.52
C ILE A 147 -7.50 0.52 13.93
N ILE A 148 -8.40 0.09 13.05
CA ILE A 148 -9.83 -0.01 13.36
C ILE A 148 -10.09 -1.02 14.47
N THR A 149 -9.37 -2.14 14.45
CA THR A 149 -9.50 -3.17 15.48
C THR A 149 -9.02 -2.68 16.85
N LEU A 150 -7.98 -1.85 16.87
CA LEU A 150 -7.50 -1.18 18.09
C LEU A 150 -8.48 -0.10 18.57
N LEU A 151 -9.11 0.67 17.67
CA LEU A 151 -10.13 1.67 18.01
C LEU A 151 -11.37 1.06 18.66
N GLU A 152 -11.77 -0.13 18.22
CA GLU A 152 -12.96 -0.80 18.78
C GLU A 152 -12.77 -1.18 20.26
N ASN A 153 -11.52 -1.32 20.72
CA ASN A 153 -11.12 -1.58 22.11
C ASN A 153 -11.83 -2.76 22.82
N LYS A 154 -12.45 -3.66 22.07
CA LYS A 154 -13.15 -4.86 22.59
C LYS A 154 -12.22 -6.06 22.81
N SER A 155 -10.93 -5.94 22.49
CA SER A 155 -9.99 -7.07 22.48
C SER A 155 -9.19 -7.19 23.78
N ASN A 156 -8.90 -8.42 24.20
CA ASN A 156 -8.00 -8.71 25.33
C ASN A 156 -6.66 -7.96 25.24
N LYS A 157 -6.10 -7.59 26.41
CA LYS A 157 -4.83 -6.84 26.53
C LYS A 157 -3.68 -7.46 25.72
N HIS A 158 -3.58 -8.79 25.69
CA HIS A 158 -2.59 -9.53 24.90
C HIS A 158 -2.77 -9.33 23.39
N ARG A 159 -4.00 -9.45 22.89
CA ARG A 159 -4.33 -9.26 21.47
C ARG A 159 -4.04 -7.83 20.99
N MET A 160 -4.30 -6.83 21.84
CA MET A 160 -3.94 -5.44 21.52
C MET A 160 -2.43 -5.27 21.35
N ASN A 161 -1.62 -5.87 22.22
CA ASN A 161 -0.16 -5.77 22.14
C ASN A 161 0.37 -6.44 20.86
N ILE A 162 -0.18 -7.60 20.49
CA ILE A 162 0.15 -8.25 19.21
C ILE A 162 -0.20 -7.33 18.04
N LEU A 163 -1.39 -6.72 18.03
CA LEU A 163 -1.79 -5.83 16.94
C LEU A 163 -0.88 -4.60 16.83
N MET A 164 -0.42 -4.05 17.96
CA MET A 164 0.60 -2.99 17.94
C MET A 164 1.91 -3.49 17.33
N PHE A 165 2.39 -4.65 17.77
CA PHE A 165 3.63 -5.23 17.25
C PHE A 165 3.56 -5.50 15.75
N ILE A 166 2.41 -5.96 15.23
CA ILE A 166 2.17 -6.18 13.80
C ILE A 166 2.06 -4.85 13.03
N SER A 167 1.53 -3.79 13.63
CA SER A 167 1.36 -2.50 12.94
C SER A 167 2.69 -1.84 12.54
N PHE A 168 3.75 -2.01 13.33
CA PHE A 168 5.06 -1.43 13.04
C PHE A 168 5.72 -1.95 11.75
N PRO A 169 5.90 -3.27 11.56
CA PRO A 169 6.45 -3.79 10.32
C PRO A 169 5.56 -3.44 9.13
N LEU A 170 4.22 -3.41 9.27
CA LEU A 170 3.33 -3.00 8.18
C LEU A 170 3.58 -1.56 7.72
N ILE A 171 3.78 -0.63 8.67
CA ILE A 171 4.13 0.76 8.35
C ILE A 171 5.48 0.81 7.63
N ILE A 172 6.50 0.12 8.17
CA ILE A 172 7.85 0.11 7.59
C ILE A 172 7.82 -0.46 6.17
N PHE A 173 7.20 -1.63 5.95
CA PHE A 173 7.08 -2.20 4.61
C PHE A 173 6.34 -1.26 3.66
N SER A 174 5.29 -0.58 4.11
CA SER A 174 4.55 0.37 3.27
C SER A 174 5.43 1.54 2.83
N PHE A 175 6.25 2.11 3.72
CA PHE A 175 7.19 3.18 3.40
C PHE A 175 8.22 2.80 2.33
N PHE A 176 8.74 1.59 2.47
CA PHE A 176 9.85 1.12 1.65
C PHE A 176 9.37 0.62 0.27
N LEU A 177 8.05 0.56 0.03
CA LEU A 177 7.47 0.18 -1.26
C LEU A 177 7.24 1.33 -2.24
N LYS A 178 6.92 2.55 -1.76
CA LYS A 178 6.66 3.69 -2.64
C LYS A 178 6.84 5.01 -1.91
N GLU A 179 7.53 5.96 -2.52
CA GLU A 179 7.82 7.27 -1.92
C GLU A 179 6.57 8.02 -1.44
N THR A 180 5.48 8.02 -2.21
CA THR A 180 4.27 8.79 -1.88
C THR A 180 3.59 8.36 -0.58
N THR A 181 3.96 7.22 0.00
CA THR A 181 3.31 6.70 1.21
C THR A 181 3.61 7.52 2.45
N PHE A 182 4.73 8.26 2.49
CA PHE A 182 4.99 9.14 3.64
C PHE A 182 3.98 10.28 3.74
N ILE A 183 3.51 10.79 2.59
CA ILE A 183 2.46 11.80 2.53
C ILE A 183 1.14 11.19 3.03
N ILE A 184 0.80 9.99 2.56
CA ILE A 184 -0.43 9.28 2.99
C ILE A 184 -0.40 9.00 4.49
N LEU A 185 0.73 8.52 5.04
CA LEU A 185 0.81 8.22 6.47
C LEU A 185 0.81 9.49 7.32
N SER A 186 1.54 10.52 6.93
CA SER A 186 1.57 11.79 7.68
C SER A 186 0.18 12.42 7.75
N THR A 187 -0.52 12.52 6.61
CA THR A 187 -1.91 13.01 6.55
C THR A 187 -2.88 12.14 7.35
N PHE A 188 -2.76 10.81 7.25
CA PHE A 188 -3.56 9.88 8.05
C PHE A 188 -3.32 10.07 9.55
N CYS A 189 -2.07 10.10 10.00
CA CYS A 189 -1.74 10.24 11.42
C CYS A 189 -2.13 11.62 11.97
N LEU A 190 -1.86 12.70 11.23
CA LEU A 190 -2.27 14.05 11.61
C LEU A 190 -3.78 14.16 11.72
N SER A 191 -4.54 13.63 10.75
CA SER A 191 -6.00 13.71 10.79
C SER A 191 -6.58 12.98 12.01
N PHE A 192 -6.09 11.77 12.34
CA PHE A 192 -6.51 11.06 13.55
C PHE A 192 -6.12 11.76 14.85
N LEU A 193 -4.91 12.34 14.93
CA LEU A 193 -4.48 13.09 16.12
C LEU A 193 -5.30 14.37 16.31
N VAL A 194 -5.60 15.08 15.22
CA VAL A 194 -6.46 16.27 15.21
C VAL A 194 -7.86 15.93 15.69
N LEU A 195 -8.46 14.84 15.17
CA LEU A 195 -9.80 14.36 15.58
C LEU A 195 -9.88 13.93 17.06
N ASN A 196 -8.74 13.58 17.66
CA ASN A 196 -8.64 13.28 19.09
C ASN A 196 -8.21 14.50 19.94
N SER A 197 -7.79 15.60 19.33
CA SER A 197 -7.34 16.79 20.03
C SER A 197 -8.52 17.62 20.55
N ASN A 198 -8.31 18.35 21.63
CA ASN A 198 -9.26 19.37 22.10
C ASN A 198 -9.09 20.71 21.37
N VAL A 199 -8.12 20.82 20.46
CA VAL A 199 -7.72 22.07 19.79
C VAL A 199 -8.79 22.53 18.79
N LEU A 200 -9.44 21.59 18.10
CA LEU A 200 -10.58 21.87 17.23
C LEU A 200 -11.86 21.49 17.96
N SER A 201 -12.66 22.49 18.31
CA SER A 201 -13.96 22.35 18.95
C SER A 201 -15.01 21.86 17.95
N PHE A 202 -14.83 20.67 17.38
CA PHE A 202 -15.90 19.96 16.68
C PHE A 202 -16.69 19.14 17.72
N PRO A 203 -17.90 19.57 18.13
CA PRO A 203 -18.61 18.95 19.25
C PRO A 203 -19.17 17.55 18.92
N THR A 204 -19.23 17.16 17.64
CA THR A 204 -19.98 15.97 17.19
C THR A 204 -19.12 14.76 16.80
N GLN A 205 -17.80 14.88 16.67
CA GLN A 205 -16.94 13.79 16.15
C GLN A 205 -15.61 13.64 16.91
N LYS A 206 -15.63 13.68 18.25
CA LYS A 206 -14.44 13.31 19.03
C LYS A 206 -14.27 11.79 19.05
N ILE A 207 -13.24 11.29 18.37
CA ILE A 207 -12.84 9.89 18.47
C ILE A 207 -12.01 9.74 19.74
N ARG A 208 -12.46 8.90 20.68
CA ARG A 208 -11.68 8.57 21.87
C ARG A 208 -10.55 7.63 21.48
N ILE A 209 -9.32 8.15 21.46
CA ILE A 209 -8.13 7.36 21.12
C ILE A 209 -7.38 6.95 22.38
N ASP A 210 -7.15 5.64 22.51
CA ASP A 210 -6.33 5.04 23.57
C ASP A 210 -4.84 5.42 23.45
N TYR A 211 -4.13 5.41 24.59
CA TYR A 211 -2.70 5.74 24.65
C TYR A 211 -1.85 4.88 23.69
N LYS A 212 -2.21 3.60 23.53
CA LYS A 212 -1.57 2.66 22.61
C LYS A 212 -1.67 3.10 21.15
N LEU A 213 -2.85 3.55 20.74
CA LEU A 213 -3.07 3.99 19.38
C LEU A 213 -2.42 5.34 19.14
N LYS A 214 -2.44 6.26 20.12
CA LYS A 214 -1.63 7.50 20.06
C LYS A 214 -0.16 7.20 19.81
N TYR A 215 0.39 6.20 20.52
CA TYR A 215 1.79 5.79 20.36
C TYR A 215 2.10 5.32 18.92
N ILE A 216 1.23 4.50 18.32
CA ILE A 216 1.37 4.09 16.91
C ILE A 216 1.32 5.30 15.98
N LEU A 217 0.40 6.25 16.19
CA LEU A 217 0.27 7.44 15.34
C LEU A 217 1.50 8.36 15.44
N TYR A 218 2.03 8.59 16.64
CA TYR A 218 3.24 9.40 16.82
C TYR A 218 4.47 8.74 16.21
N ILE A 219 4.63 7.42 16.36
CA ILE A 219 5.70 6.69 15.67
C ILE A 219 5.52 6.77 14.15
N GLY A 220 4.30 6.64 13.64
CA GLY A 220 4.01 6.82 12.21
C GLY A 220 4.48 8.19 11.70
N LEU A 221 4.24 9.25 12.45
CA LEU A 221 4.73 10.59 12.12
C LEU A 221 6.26 10.68 12.14
N MET A 222 6.90 10.18 13.20
CA MET A 222 8.35 10.18 13.30
C MET A 222 9.00 9.38 12.16
N LEU A 223 8.43 8.23 11.81
CA LEU A 223 8.87 7.42 10.68
C LEU A 223 8.69 8.16 9.35
N SER A 224 7.57 8.87 9.16
CA SER A 224 7.35 9.66 7.95
C SER A 224 8.38 10.77 7.79
N PHE A 225 8.76 11.42 8.88
CA PHE A 225 9.81 12.43 8.89
C PHE A 225 11.19 11.80 8.62
N SER A 226 11.51 10.68 9.26
CA SER A 226 12.78 9.99 8.99
C SER A 226 12.89 9.51 7.55
N TYR A 227 11.78 9.05 6.95
CA TYR A 227 11.75 8.64 5.55
C TYR A 227 11.99 9.83 4.63
N LEU A 228 11.40 10.99 4.93
CA LEU A 228 11.63 12.22 4.18
C LEU A 228 13.10 12.68 4.28
N VAL A 229 13.73 12.55 5.45
CA VAL A 229 15.17 12.83 5.59
C VAL A 229 16.02 11.86 4.77
N LEU A 230 15.73 10.55 4.83
CA LEU A 230 16.41 9.55 4.02
C LEU A 230 16.25 9.84 2.52
N TYR A 231 15.02 10.16 2.09
CA TYR A 231 14.72 10.55 0.73
C TYR A 231 15.64 11.68 0.27
N PHE A 232 15.72 12.79 1.02
CA PHE A 232 16.61 13.90 0.68
C PHE A 232 18.09 13.52 0.63
N ILE A 233 18.56 12.65 1.55
CA ILE A 233 19.96 12.19 1.55
C ILE A 233 20.27 11.40 0.27
N PHE A 234 19.41 10.44 -0.10
CA PHE A 234 19.63 9.59 -1.26
C PHE A 234 19.39 10.31 -2.60
N THR A 235 18.56 11.37 -2.61
CA THR A 235 18.30 12.14 -3.82
C THR A 235 19.35 13.22 -4.06
N ASN A 236 19.94 13.79 -2.99
CA ASN A 236 21.02 14.78 -3.09
C ASN A 236 22.38 14.16 -3.45
N SER A 237 22.55 12.84 -3.30
CA SER A 237 23.76 12.12 -3.71
C SER A 237 23.84 11.84 -5.21
N ALA A 238 22.80 12.13 -5.99
CA ALA A 238 22.84 12.01 -7.45
C ALA A 238 23.64 13.18 -8.06
N PRO A 239 24.50 12.94 -9.07
CA PRO A 239 25.28 14.00 -9.70
C PRO A 239 24.38 15.11 -10.24
N ASP A 240 24.81 16.37 -10.05
CA ASP A 240 24.07 17.65 -10.14
C ASP A 240 23.25 17.92 -11.43
N LYS A 241 23.14 16.99 -12.38
CA LYS A 241 22.42 17.14 -13.65
C LYS A 241 21.57 15.94 -14.09
N GLU A 242 21.55 14.84 -13.33
CA GLU A 242 20.85 13.61 -13.73
C GLU A 242 19.86 13.10 -12.67
N GLY A 243 19.76 13.77 -11.52
CA GLY A 243 18.80 13.41 -10.49
C GLY A 243 17.35 13.59 -10.94
N TYR A 244 16.49 12.62 -10.61
CA TYR A 244 15.05 12.61 -10.93
C TYR A 244 14.29 13.89 -10.52
N HIS A 245 14.75 14.55 -9.45
CA HIS A 245 14.24 15.87 -9.03
C HIS A 245 14.45 16.98 -10.06
N TYR A 246 15.60 16.99 -10.73
CA TYR A 246 15.93 17.97 -11.77
C TYR A 246 15.19 17.65 -13.08
N LEU A 247 15.01 16.37 -13.41
CA LEU A 247 14.33 15.93 -14.64
C LEU A 247 12.82 16.19 -14.66
N LEU A 248 12.14 16.12 -13.50
CA LEU A 248 10.72 16.43 -13.39
C LEU A 248 10.40 17.92 -13.20
N THR A 249 11.41 18.77 -12.94
CA THR A 249 11.20 20.21 -12.74
C THR A 249 12.05 21.09 -13.65
N PRO A 250 11.83 21.09 -14.99
CA PRO A 250 12.33 22.21 -15.79
C PRO A 250 11.66 23.54 -15.39
N ALA A 251 10.43 23.49 -14.86
CA ALA A 251 9.55 24.66 -14.71
C ALA A 251 9.34 25.19 -13.27
N ASP A 252 9.77 24.46 -12.24
CA ASP A 252 9.42 24.76 -10.84
C ASP A 252 10.62 25.01 -9.91
N THR A 253 11.83 25.16 -10.45
CA THR A 253 12.93 25.72 -9.66
C THR A 253 12.81 27.26 -9.66
N LEU A 254 12.86 27.88 -8.48
CA LEU A 254 12.89 29.34 -8.33
C LEU A 254 14.09 29.98 -9.07
N VAL A 255 15.13 29.18 -9.32
CA VAL A 255 16.32 29.53 -10.10
C VAL A 255 16.05 29.57 -11.61
N SER A 256 15.07 28.82 -12.14
CA SER A 256 14.69 28.90 -13.56
C SER A 256 13.68 30.02 -13.85
N ARG A 257 13.23 30.77 -12.82
CA ARG A 257 12.32 31.92 -12.93
C ARG A 257 12.97 33.30 -12.72
N ILE A 258 14.29 33.36 -12.46
CA ILE A 258 15.07 34.62 -12.38
C ILE A 258 15.99 34.67 -13.60
#